data_AF-A0A2D6L5W2-F1
#
_entry.id   AF-A0A2D6L5W2-F1
#
_cell.length_a   1.000
_cell.length_b   1.000
_cell.length_c   1.000
_cell.angle_alpha   90.00
_cell.angle_beta   90.00
_cell.angle_gamma   90.00
#
_symmetry.space_group_name_H-M   'P 1'
#
loop_
_entity.id
_entity.type
_entity.pdbx_description
1 polymer ?
#
loop_
_entity_poly.entity_id
_entity_poly.type
_entity_poly.pdbx_seq_one_letter_code
_entity_poly.pdbx_strand_id
1 'polypeptide(L)'
;MDENTEQLDRLEDKIAKQLDRLTYLVEKKRNPAFIKIEYKRFVDLITQKFVLLQDNLQDKKGSMAAQHYEQEKQKLQSEYKEDIVSVAVAIDNELVTTT
;
A
#
# COMPACT_ATOMS: atom_id res chain seq x y z
N MET A 1 -21.66 -3.90 11.13
CA MET A 1 -20.55 -3.27 10.39
C MET A 1 -20.51 -3.95 9.04
N ASP A 2 -20.27 -3.20 7.96
CA ASP A 2 -20.17 -3.79 6.62
C ASP A 2 -18.92 -4.69 6.54
N GLU A 3 -19.05 -5.88 5.98
CA GLU A 3 -17.99 -6.89 5.88
C GLU A 3 -16.73 -6.34 5.17
N ASN A 4 -16.92 -5.44 4.21
CA ASN A 4 -15.84 -4.73 3.52
C ASN A 4 -15.07 -3.77 4.43
N THR A 5 -15.72 -3.15 5.41
CA THR A 5 -15.05 -2.25 6.38
C THR A 5 -14.14 -3.05 7.30
N GLU A 6 -14.63 -4.17 7.84
CA GLU A 6 -13.82 -5.03 8.71
C GLU A 6 -12.62 -5.64 7.97
N GLN A 7 -12.79 -5.99 6.68
CA GLN A 7 -11.70 -6.48 5.86
C GLN A 7 -10.65 -5.41 5.59
N LEU A 8 -11.09 -4.17 5.31
CA LEU A 8 -10.19 -3.03 5.11
C LEU A 8 -9.38 -2.76 6.39
N ASP A 9 -10.03 -2.67 7.55
CA ASP A 9 -9.38 -2.40 8.83
C ASP A 9 -8.31 -3.45 9.16
N ARG A 10 -8.62 -4.74 8.94
CA ARG A 10 -7.66 -5.84 9.12
C ARG A 10 -6.48 -5.74 8.16
N LEU A 11 -6.71 -5.25 6.96
CA LEU A 11 -5.65 -5.09 5.96
C LEU A 11 -4.76 -3.90 6.29
N GLU A 12 -5.34 -2.80 6.77
CA GLU A 12 -4.59 -1.62 7.24
C GLU A 12 -3.70 -1.95 8.44
N ASP A 13 -4.18 -2.73 9.41
CA ASP A 13 -3.36 -3.23 10.52
C ASP A 13 -2.18 -4.11 10.02
N LYS A 14 -2.41 -4.96 9.02
CA LYS A 14 -1.32 -5.76 8.41
C LYS A 14 -0.31 -4.88 7.68
N ILE A 15 -0.77 -3.86 6.94
CA ILE A 15 0.09 -2.90 6.24
C ILE A 15 0.96 -2.15 7.24
N ALA A 16 0.38 -1.63 8.31
CA ALA A 16 1.10 -0.92 9.37
C ALA A 16 2.19 -1.80 10.00
N LYS A 17 1.84 -3.03 10.40
CA LYS A 17 2.81 -3.99 10.97
C LYS A 17 3.93 -4.35 10.00
N GLN A 18 3.63 -4.46 8.70
CA GLN A 18 4.62 -4.76 7.69
C GLN A 18 5.54 -3.56 7.42
N LEU A 19 5.01 -2.34 7.49
CA LEU A 19 5.78 -1.10 7.40
C LEU A 19 6.73 -0.95 8.59
N ASP A 20 6.24 -1.16 9.82
CA ASP A 20 7.07 -1.15 11.04
C ASP A 20 8.22 -2.16 10.94
N ARG A 21 7.91 -3.37 10.43
CA ARG A 21 8.92 -4.40 10.18
C ARG A 21 9.95 -3.95 9.16
N LEU A 22 9.53 -3.34 8.05
CA LEU A 22 10.45 -2.80 7.04
C LEU A 22 11.37 -1.73 7.62
N THR A 23 10.81 -0.75 8.33
CA THR A 23 11.56 0.31 9.01
C THR A 23 12.61 -0.29 9.93
N TYR A 24 12.23 -1.23 10.79
CA TYR A 24 13.16 -1.92 11.67
C TYR A 24 14.30 -2.63 10.90
N LEU A 25 14.00 -3.32 9.80
CA LEU A 25 15.01 -4.05 9.03
C LEU A 25 15.99 -3.11 8.32
N VAL A 26 15.48 -1.99 7.81
CA VAL A 26 16.28 -0.93 7.17
C VAL A 26 17.18 -0.27 8.20
N GLU A 27 16.63 0.18 9.34
CA GLU A 27 17.41 0.81 10.43
C GLU A 27 18.49 -0.12 10.99
N LYS A 28 18.18 -1.41 11.11
CA LYS A 28 19.15 -2.43 11.57
C LYS A 28 20.10 -2.89 10.46
N LYS A 29 20.05 -2.27 9.27
CA LYS A 29 20.91 -2.57 8.12
C LYS A 29 21.00 -4.07 7.85
N ARG A 30 19.84 -4.73 7.91
CA ARG A 30 19.74 -6.17 7.68
C ARG A 30 20.01 -6.48 6.21
N ASN A 31 20.19 -7.77 5.92
CA ASN A 31 20.51 -8.24 4.57
C ASN A 31 19.54 -7.62 3.53
N PRO A 32 20.05 -6.93 2.49
CA PRO A 32 19.21 -6.30 1.46
C PRO A 32 18.26 -7.28 0.76
N ALA A 33 18.66 -8.55 0.61
CA ALA A 33 17.78 -9.58 0.03
C ALA A 33 16.55 -9.84 0.91
N PHE A 34 16.71 -9.76 2.24
CA PHE A 34 15.61 -9.92 3.17
C PHE A 34 14.69 -8.69 3.16
N ILE A 35 15.25 -7.48 3.16
CA ILE A 35 14.49 -6.23 3.02
C ILE A 35 13.65 -6.25 1.74
N LYS A 36 14.23 -6.71 0.62
CA LYS A 36 13.51 -6.87 -0.66
C LYS A 36 12.33 -7.83 -0.57
N ILE A 37 12.45 -8.93 0.16
CA ILE A 37 11.34 -9.89 0.36
C ILE A 37 10.23 -9.24 1.19
N GLU A 38 10.58 -8.54 2.25
CA GLU A 38 9.60 -7.87 3.11
C GLU A 38 8.93 -6.69 2.40
N TYR A 39 9.64 -6.02 1.49
CA TYR A 39 9.07 -4.97 0.65
C TYR A 39 8.05 -5.55 -0.34
N LYS A 40 8.33 -6.70 -0.95
CA LYS A 40 7.34 -7.39 -1.81
C LYS A 40 6.07 -7.73 -1.03
N ARG A 41 6.19 -8.21 0.21
CA ARG A 41 5.02 -8.49 1.07
C ARG A 41 4.21 -7.23 1.40
N PHE A 42 4.89 -6.10 1.60
CA PHE A 42 4.22 -4.80 1.74
C PHE A 42 3.44 -4.44 0.48
N VAL A 43 4.07 -4.54 -0.70
CA VAL A 43 3.41 -4.28 -1.99
C VAL A 43 2.21 -5.20 -2.21
N ASP A 44 2.30 -6.48 -1.84
CA ASP A 44 1.18 -7.42 -1.94
C ASP A 44 -0.02 -7.00 -1.08
N LEU A 45 0.23 -6.45 0.12
CA LEU A 45 -0.83 -5.95 1.01
C LEU A 45 -1.46 -4.66 0.48
N ILE A 46 -0.64 -3.71 0.01
CA ILE A 46 -1.12 -2.47 -0.64
C ILE A 46 -1.93 -2.79 -1.89
N THR A 47 -1.51 -3.78 -2.67
CA THR A 47 -2.24 -4.24 -3.87
C THR A 47 -3.60 -4.84 -3.49
N GLN A 48 -3.66 -5.66 -2.43
CA GLN A 48 -4.93 -6.17 -1.91
C GLN A 48 -5.87 -5.02 -1.49
N LYS A 49 -5.33 -3.97 -0.88
CA LYS A 49 -6.12 -2.80 -0.43
C LYS A 49 -6.67 -2.06 -1.63
N PHE A 50 -5.81 -1.81 -2.62
CA PHE A 50 -6.19 -1.16 -3.86
C PHE A 50 -7.30 -1.91 -4.60
N VAL A 51 -7.19 -3.23 -4.76
CA VAL A 51 -8.22 -4.05 -5.41
C VAL A 51 -9.55 -3.97 -4.66
N LEU A 52 -9.53 -4.11 -3.33
CA LEU A 52 -10.76 -4.01 -2.52
C LEU A 52 -11.43 -2.63 -2.66
N LEU A 53 -10.65 -1.55 -2.63
CA LEU A 53 -11.17 -0.19 -2.82
C LEU A 53 -11.69 0.05 -4.24
N GLN A 54 -11.03 -0.54 -5.24
CA GLN A 54 -11.44 -0.45 -6.64
C GLN A 54 -12.77 -1.19 -6.87
N ASP A 55 -12.94 -2.38 -6.30
CA ASP A 55 -14.17 -3.15 -6.37
C ASP A 55 -15.33 -2.38 -5.70
N ASN A 56 -15.09 -1.84 -4.51
CA ASN A 56 -16.06 -0.99 -3.82
C ASN A 56 -16.45 0.27 -4.62
N LEU A 57 -15.50 0.89 -5.33
CA LEU A 57 -15.77 2.04 -6.18
C LEU A 57 -16.58 1.62 -7.42
N GLN A 58 -16.27 0.47 -7.99
CA GLN A 58 -16.98 -0.09 -9.15
C GLN A 58 -18.44 -0.43 -8.80
N ASP A 59 -18.70 -0.98 -7.62
CA ASP A 59 -20.06 -1.26 -7.13
C ASP A 59 -20.88 0.02 -6.95
N LYS A 60 -20.23 1.12 -6.53
CA LYS A 60 -20.86 2.44 -6.36
C LYS A 60 -20.98 3.24 -7.67
N LYS A 61 -20.42 2.76 -8.78
CA LYS A 61 -20.43 3.49 -10.06
C LYS A 61 -21.84 3.88 -10.51
N GLY A 62 -22.82 3.00 -10.30
CA GLY A 62 -24.22 3.24 -10.71
C GLY A 62 -24.94 4.33 -9.90
N SER A 63 -24.47 4.63 -8.69
CA SER A 63 -25.03 5.65 -7.80
C SER A 63 -24.22 6.95 -7.77
N MET A 64 -23.15 7.03 -8.56
CA MET A 64 -22.24 8.19 -8.61
C MET A 64 -22.31 8.90 -9.97
N ALA A 65 -22.07 10.21 -9.96
CA ALA A 65 -21.87 10.95 -11.20
C ALA A 65 -20.59 10.47 -11.92
N ALA A 66 -20.64 10.30 -13.23
CA ALA A 66 -19.52 9.76 -14.02
C ALA A 66 -18.19 10.53 -13.82
N GLN A 67 -18.27 11.86 -13.70
CA GLN A 67 -17.09 12.70 -13.42
C GLN A 67 -16.50 12.40 -12.04
N HIS A 68 -17.34 12.24 -11.02
CA HIS A 68 -16.89 11.93 -9.66
C HIS A 68 -16.29 10.52 -9.57
N TYR A 69 -16.86 9.55 -10.29
CA TYR A 69 -16.31 8.20 -10.37
C TYR A 69 -14.88 8.19 -10.95
N GLU A 70 -14.65 8.90 -12.07
CA GLU A 70 -13.30 8.95 -12.65
C GLU A 70 -12.30 9.73 -11.79
N GLN A 71 -12.75 10.78 -11.07
CA GLN A 71 -11.90 11.48 -10.09
C GLN A 71 -11.45 10.55 -8.96
N GLU A 72 -12.37 9.82 -8.34
CA GLU A 72 -12.04 8.86 -7.27
C GLU A 72 -11.15 7.72 -7.77
N LYS A 73 -11.41 7.23 -8.99
CA LYS A 73 -10.56 6.19 -9.59
C LYS A 73 -9.14 6.67 -9.85
N GLN A 74 -8.97 7.88 -10.37
CA GLN A 74 -7.64 8.48 -10.58
C GLN A 74 -6.91 8.71 -9.25
N LYS A 75 -7.64 9.21 -8.23
CA LYS A 75 -7.10 9.39 -6.89
C LYS A 75 -6.60 8.07 -6.30
N LEU A 76 -7.41 7.02 -6.36
CA LEU A 76 -7.05 5.68 -5.87
C LEU A 76 -5.80 5.13 -6.57
N GLN A 77 -5.68 5.31 -7.89
CA GLN A 77 -4.49 4.92 -8.64
C GLN A 77 -3.24 5.72 -8.24
N SER A 78 -3.40 7.01 -7.96
CA SER A 78 -2.30 7.88 -7.51
C SER A 78 -1.81 7.46 -6.13
N GLU A 79 -2.72 7.25 -5.17
CA GLU A 79 -2.39 6.81 -3.81
C GLU A 79 -1.67 5.46 -3.82
N TYR A 80 -2.18 4.48 -4.57
CA TYR A 80 -1.51 3.18 -4.74
C TYR A 80 -0.07 3.31 -5.24
N LYS A 81 0.16 4.19 -6.23
CA LYS A 81 1.50 4.42 -6.77
C LYS A 81 2.39 5.11 -5.75
N GLU A 82 1.87 6.11 -5.05
CA GLU A 82 2.61 6.88 -4.04
C GLU A 82 3.05 6.00 -2.88
N ASP A 83 2.17 5.15 -2.35
CA ASP A 83 2.46 4.22 -1.24
C ASP A 83 3.62 3.28 -1.58
N ILE A 84 3.65 2.74 -2.80
CA ILE A 84 4.70 1.83 -3.25
C ILE A 84 6.01 2.57 -3.48
N VAL A 85 5.97 3.69 -4.21
CA VAL A 85 7.18 4.42 -4.62
C VAL A 85 7.85 5.09 -3.42
N SER A 86 7.08 5.69 -2.50
CA SER A 86 7.62 6.36 -1.32
C SER A 86 8.42 5.40 -0.44
N VAL A 87 7.91 4.20 -0.19
CA VAL A 87 8.59 3.18 0.60
C VAL A 87 9.83 2.65 -0.12
N ALA A 88 9.76 2.43 -1.44
CA ALA A 88 10.94 2.01 -2.22
C ALA A 88 12.07 3.05 -2.13
N VAL A 89 11.74 4.33 -2.33
CA VAL A 89 12.70 5.44 -2.25
C VAL A 89 13.30 5.55 -0.85
N ALA A 90 12.49 5.40 0.21
CA ALA A 90 12.98 5.40 1.58
C ALA A 90 13.98 4.27 1.85
N ILE A 91 13.67 3.05 1.39
CA ILE A 91 14.58 1.90 1.49
C ILE A 91 15.90 2.19 0.75
N ASP A 92 15.84 2.70 -0.48
CA ASP A 92 17.03 2.98 -1.28
C ASP A 92 17.90 4.07 -0.63
N ASN A 93 17.31 5.16 -0.14
CA ASN A 93 18.05 6.25 0.51
C ASN A 93 18.84 5.78 1.75
N GLU A 94 18.23 4.95 2.57
CA GLU A 94 18.85 4.42 3.79
C GLU A 94 19.95 3.38 3.50
N LEU A 95 19.80 2.60 2.42
CA LEU A 95 20.79 1.61 2.04
C LEU A 95 21.98 2.23 1.28
N VAL A 96 21.74 3.21 0.41
CA VAL A 96 22.80 3.88 -0.40
C VAL A 96 23.73 4.72 0.47
N THR A 97 23.22 5.39 1.51
CA THR A 97 24.03 6.20 2.45
C THR A 97 25.05 5.40 3.27
N THR A 98 25.09 4.07 3.11
CA THR A 98 26.02 3.18 3.81
C THR A 98 27.13 2.60 2.91
N THR A 99 27.24 3.05 1.66
CA THR A 99 28.31 2.65 0.72
C THR A 99 29.35 3.75 0.59
#